data_AF-A0A519KPJ1-F1
#
_entry.id   AF-A0A519KPJ1-F1
#
_cell.length_a   1.000
_cell.length_b   1.000
_cell.length_c   1.000
_cell.angle_alpha   90.00
_cell.angle_beta   90.00
_cell.angle_gamma   90.00
#
_symmetry.space_group_name_H-M   'P 1'
#
loop_
_entity.id
_entity.type
_entity.pdbx_description
1 polymer ?
#
loop_
_entity_poly.entity_id
_entity_poly.type
_entity_poly.pdbx_seq_one_letter_code
_entity_poly.pdbx_strand_id
1 'polypeptide(L)'
;MKIIWSDKNIVKSKCYFAEAALKIHLHQQYDIMKLKYLILATLVSTTAISQTKKDSITEIEKIDILVKKKLIDRKADRLIFNVDASIASQGMDAGETLSNVPMLKVDENLGSISIIGKSTVNVMINGKMLNLSGTALLNYLKSIRSENISKIEVITTPPSKYEAQGNSGLIN
;
A
#
# COMPACT_ATOMS: atom_id res chain seq x y z
N MET A 1 -83.75 -60.11 57.16
CA MET A 1 -82.28 -60.13 57.27
C MET A 1 -81.71 -60.62 55.95
N LYS A 2 -81.30 -59.73 55.04
CA LYS A 2 -80.82 -60.09 53.69
C LYS A 2 -79.33 -59.84 53.62
N ILE A 3 -78.55 -60.91 53.76
CA ILE A 3 -77.09 -60.88 53.63
C ILE A 3 -76.78 -60.73 52.14
N ILE A 4 -76.31 -59.55 51.73
CA ILE A 4 -75.74 -59.36 50.40
C ILE A 4 -74.26 -59.74 50.52
N TRP A 5 -73.93 -60.95 50.07
CA TRP A 5 -72.54 -61.36 49.87
C TRP A 5 -71.94 -60.52 48.74
N SER A 6 -70.96 -59.66 49.06
CA SER A 6 -70.10 -59.04 48.06
C SER A 6 -69.08 -60.10 47.63
N ASP A 7 -69.26 -60.59 46.41
CA ASP A 7 -68.50 -61.68 45.82
C ASP A 7 -67.02 -61.30 45.73
N LYS A 8 -66.17 -61.95 46.55
CA LYS A 8 -64.73 -61.65 46.67
C LYS A 8 -63.99 -61.78 45.32
N ASN A 9 -64.54 -62.53 44.36
CA ASN A 9 -63.99 -62.65 43.01
C ASN A 9 -64.19 -61.40 42.14
N ILE A 10 -65.28 -60.65 42.34
CA ILE A 10 -65.58 -59.42 41.58
C ILE A 10 -64.67 -58.27 42.05
N VAL A 11 -64.35 -58.22 43.34
CA VAL A 11 -63.45 -57.19 43.90
C VAL A 11 -62.00 -57.45 43.47
N LYS A 12 -61.57 -58.72 43.45
CA LYS A 12 -60.24 -59.10 42.92
C LYS A 12 -60.10 -58.80 41.44
N SER A 13 -61.05 -59.20 40.60
CA SER A 13 -61.00 -58.94 39.15
C SER A 13 -60.96 -57.44 38.86
N LYS A 14 -61.78 -56.62 39.53
CA LYS A 14 -61.72 -55.15 39.42
C LYS A 14 -60.36 -54.57 39.83
N CYS A 15 -59.69 -55.13 40.84
CA CYS A 15 -58.34 -54.73 41.25
C CYS A 15 -57.29 -55.08 40.17
N TYR A 16 -57.35 -56.30 39.60
CA TYR A 16 -56.47 -56.72 38.50
C TYR A 16 -56.67 -55.89 37.22
N PHE A 17 -57.92 -55.56 36.89
CA PHE A 17 -58.24 -54.68 35.76
C PHE A 17 -57.74 -53.24 35.99
N ALA A 18 -57.82 -52.72 37.21
CA ALA A 18 -57.32 -51.39 37.56
C ALA A 18 -55.77 -51.33 37.48
N GLU A 19 -55.08 -52.36 37.95
CA GLU A 19 -53.62 -52.43 37.92
C GLU A 19 -53.07 -52.61 36.48
N ALA A 20 -53.76 -53.43 35.67
CA ALA A 20 -53.46 -53.56 34.24
C ALA A 20 -53.71 -52.25 33.48
N ALA A 21 -54.80 -51.55 33.77
CA ALA A 21 -55.11 -50.25 33.15
C ALA A 21 -54.08 -49.17 33.53
N LEU A 22 -53.62 -49.14 34.79
CA LEU A 22 -52.57 -48.23 35.25
C LEU A 22 -51.26 -48.50 34.52
N LYS A 23 -50.90 -49.76 34.32
CA LYS A 23 -49.66 -50.17 33.64
C LYS A 23 -49.68 -49.80 32.14
N ILE A 24 -50.84 -49.96 31.48
CA ILE A 24 -51.03 -49.52 30.09
C ILE A 24 -50.96 -48.00 30.01
N HIS A 25 -51.59 -47.27 30.95
CA HIS A 25 -51.51 -45.82 30.98
C HIS A 25 -50.07 -45.31 31.18
N LEU A 26 -49.31 -45.90 32.11
CA LEU A 26 -47.90 -45.56 32.33
C LEU A 26 -47.03 -45.87 31.11
N HIS A 27 -47.32 -46.96 30.39
CA HIS A 27 -46.62 -47.30 29.16
C HIS A 27 -46.90 -46.30 28.03
N GLN A 28 -48.17 -45.91 27.86
CA GLN A 28 -48.57 -44.88 26.89
C GLN A 28 -47.90 -43.53 27.18
N GLN A 29 -47.79 -43.15 28.46
CA GLN A 29 -47.09 -41.92 28.84
C GLN A 29 -45.59 -41.98 28.54
N TYR A 30 -44.95 -43.14 28.74
CA TYR A 30 -43.53 -43.33 28.42
C TYR A 30 -43.25 -43.17 26.92
N ASP A 31 -44.10 -43.74 26.06
CA ASP A 31 -43.95 -43.60 24.60
C ASP A 31 -44.15 -42.16 24.13
N ILE A 32 -45.10 -41.43 24.70
CA ILE A 32 -45.32 -40.00 24.41
C ILE A 32 -44.11 -39.16 24.84
N MET A 33 -43.52 -39.45 26.01
CA MET A 33 -42.34 -38.75 26.50
C MET A 33 -41.10 -39.05 25.65
N LYS A 34 -40.94 -40.29 25.19
CA LYS A 34 -39.86 -40.71 24.29
C LYS A 34 -39.99 -40.06 22.91
N LEU A 35 -41.20 -39.97 22.38
CA LEU A 35 -41.49 -39.33 21.08
C LEU A 35 -41.23 -37.81 21.14
N LYS A 36 -41.62 -37.14 22.24
CA LYS A 36 -41.31 -35.72 22.45
C LYS A 36 -39.80 -35.46 22.55
N TYR A 37 -39.06 -36.32 23.24
CA TYR A 37 -37.61 -36.20 23.37
C TYR A 37 -36.89 -36.38 22.03
N LEU A 38 -37.36 -37.31 21.19
CA LEU A 38 -36.82 -37.55 19.85
C LEU A 38 -37.00 -36.34 18.91
N ILE A 39 -38.17 -35.67 18.99
CA ILE A 39 -38.44 -34.45 18.19
C ILE A 39 -37.61 -33.27 18.71
N LEU A 40 -37.42 -33.14 20.03
CA LEU A 40 -36.58 -32.09 20.61
C LEU A 40 -35.10 -32.24 20.21
N ALA A 41 -34.58 -33.47 20.18
CA ALA A 41 -33.20 -33.76 19.80
C ALA A 41 -32.89 -33.40 18.33
N THR A 42 -33.86 -33.58 17.43
CA THR A 42 -33.68 -33.31 15.99
C THR A 42 -33.74 -31.81 15.65
N LEU A 43 -34.49 -31.01 16.41
CA LEU A 43 -34.51 -29.54 16.25
C LEU A 43 -33.18 -28.88 16.61
N VAL A 44 -32.41 -29.43 17.56
CA VAL A 44 -31.10 -28.89 17.96
C VAL A 44 -30.03 -29.09 16.87
N SER A 45 -30.15 -30.12 16.04
CA SER A 45 -29.15 -30.43 15.00
C SER A 45 -29.29 -29.54 13.76
N THR A 46 -30.49 -29.02 13.48
CA THR A 46 -30.73 -28.20 12.28
C THR A 46 -30.26 -26.76 12.41
N THR A 47 -30.04 -26.26 13.63
CA THR A 47 -29.48 -24.91 13.86
C THR A 47 -27.94 -24.85 13.77
N ALA A 48 -27.26 -25.97 13.51
CA ALA A 48 -25.80 -26.01 13.36
C ALA A 48 -25.30 -25.69 11.95
N ILE A 49 -26.21 -25.47 10.98
CA ILE A 49 -25.86 -25.16 9.58
C ILE A 49 -26.17 -23.69 9.27
N SER A 50 -25.64 -22.79 10.10
CA SER A 50 -25.43 -21.40 9.68
C SER A 50 -23.94 -21.23 9.40
N GLN A 51 -23.53 -21.62 8.19
CA GLN A 51 -22.22 -21.22 7.67
C GLN A 51 -22.26 -19.72 7.45
N THR A 52 -21.85 -18.96 8.47
CA THR A 52 -21.44 -17.58 8.26
C THR A 52 -20.15 -17.65 7.42
N LYS A 53 -20.31 -17.43 6.12
CA LYS A 53 -19.18 -17.13 5.23
C LYS A 53 -18.54 -15.87 5.79
N LYS A 54 -17.52 -16.05 6.61
CA LYS A 54 -16.65 -14.98 7.09
C LYS A 54 -15.90 -14.52 5.86
N ASP A 55 -16.40 -13.47 5.22
CA ASP A 55 -15.64 -12.77 4.19
C ASP A 55 -14.34 -12.32 4.86
N SER A 56 -13.27 -13.04 4.55
CA SER A 56 -11.91 -12.69 4.90
C SER A 56 -11.63 -11.35 4.23
N ILE A 57 -11.90 -10.25 4.93
CA ILE A 57 -11.33 -8.95 4.59
C ILE A 57 -9.83 -9.17 4.70
N THR A 58 -9.21 -9.38 3.54
CA THR A 58 -7.76 -9.45 3.43
C THR A 58 -7.32 -8.02 3.67
N GLU A 59 -6.89 -7.74 4.90
CA GLU A 59 -6.34 -6.44 5.25
C GLU A 59 -5.06 -6.30 4.43
N ILE A 60 -5.15 -5.50 3.36
CA ILE A 60 -4.04 -5.28 2.46
C ILE A 60 -3.03 -4.47 3.26
N GLU A 61 -1.94 -5.13 3.64
CA GLU A 61 -0.81 -4.49 4.29
C GLU A 61 -0.33 -3.34 3.38
N LYS A 62 -0.39 -2.12 3.92
CA LYS A 62 0.04 -0.91 3.20
C LYS A 62 1.55 -0.99 3.00
N ILE A 63 1.96 -1.41 1.81
CA ILE A 63 3.37 -1.36 1.39
C ILE A 63 3.68 0.09 1.04
N ASP A 64 4.32 0.80 1.97
CA ASP A 64 4.87 2.13 1.69
C ASP A 64 6.16 1.98 0.87
N ILE A 65 6.03 2.08 -0.44
CA ILE A 65 7.16 2.06 -1.38
C ILE A 65 7.87 3.41 -1.28
N LEU A 66 8.92 3.50 -0.46
CA LEU A 66 9.80 4.65 -0.40
C LEU A 66 10.67 4.71 -1.67
N VAL A 67 10.16 5.35 -2.72
CA VAL A 67 10.92 5.56 -3.97
C VAL A 67 12.01 6.60 -3.71
N LYS A 68 13.24 6.15 -3.47
CA LYS A 68 14.41 7.03 -3.42
C LYS A 68 14.68 7.61 -4.81
N LYS A 69 14.72 8.95 -4.91
CA LYS A 69 15.09 9.67 -6.14
C LYS A 69 16.48 9.22 -6.58
N LYS A 70 16.63 8.83 -7.86
CA LYS A 70 17.92 8.42 -8.44
C LYS A 70 18.88 9.61 -8.47
N LEU A 71 20.15 9.41 -8.15
CA LEU A 71 21.16 10.47 -8.21
C LEU A 71 21.36 10.99 -9.64
N ILE A 72 21.48 10.08 -10.61
CA ILE A 72 21.66 10.40 -12.02
C ILE A 72 20.56 9.69 -12.80
N ASP A 73 19.91 10.42 -13.71
CA ASP A 73 18.98 9.88 -14.70
C ASP A 73 19.46 10.28 -16.10
N ARG A 74 19.56 9.30 -17.00
CA ARG A 74 20.05 9.51 -18.36
C ARG A 74 18.90 9.41 -19.33
N LYS A 75 18.65 10.49 -20.06
CA LYS A 75 17.69 10.56 -21.16
C LYS A 75 18.44 10.60 -22.49
N ALA A 76 17.70 10.48 -23.59
CA ALA A 76 18.27 10.50 -24.93
C ALA A 76 18.94 11.86 -25.27
N ASP A 77 18.38 12.95 -24.76
CA ASP A 77 18.78 14.34 -25.04
C ASP A 77 19.62 14.97 -23.91
N ARG A 78 19.48 14.47 -22.68
CA ARG A 78 20.05 15.10 -21.47
C ARG A 78 20.44 14.11 -20.37
N LEU A 79 21.36 14.54 -19.52
CA LEU A 79 21.67 13.93 -18.23
C LEU A 79 21.04 14.79 -17.13
N ILE A 80 20.29 14.16 -16.23
CA ILE A 80 19.68 14.82 -15.07
C ILE A 80 20.44 14.37 -13.83
N PHE A 81 21.09 15.32 -13.17
CA PHE A 81 21.73 15.14 -11.88
C PHE A 81 20.82 15.68 -10.78
N ASN A 82 20.34 14.81 -9.90
CA ASN A 82 19.44 15.19 -8.82
C ASN A 82 20.25 15.57 -7.59
N VAL A 83 20.42 16.88 -7.38
CA VAL A 83 21.22 17.45 -6.29
C VAL A 83 20.66 17.03 -4.93
N ASP A 84 19.33 17.00 -4.77
CA ASP A 84 18.66 16.53 -3.54
C ASP A 84 19.08 15.12 -3.10
N ALA A 85 19.45 14.27 -4.06
CA ALA A 85 19.84 12.87 -3.80
C ALA A 85 21.36 12.71 -3.61
N SER A 86 22.15 13.76 -3.83
CA SER A 86 23.61 13.77 -3.74
C SER A 86 24.07 14.21 -2.36
N ILE A 87 24.65 13.30 -1.58
CA ILE A 87 25.28 13.67 -0.29
C ILE A 87 26.51 14.57 -0.53
N ALA A 88 27.26 14.32 -1.60
CA ALA A 88 28.48 15.05 -1.92
C ALA A 88 28.25 16.51 -2.31
N SER A 89 27.01 16.87 -2.67
CA SER A 89 26.65 18.23 -3.10
C SER A 89 25.93 19.03 -2.03
N GLN A 90 25.60 18.44 -0.88
CA GLN A 90 24.90 19.16 0.20
C GLN A 90 25.83 20.16 0.89
N GLY A 91 25.33 21.37 1.13
CA GLY A 91 26.10 22.44 1.78
C GLY A 91 27.07 23.19 0.85
N MET A 92 27.12 22.82 -0.44
CA MET A 92 27.94 23.51 -1.44
C MET A 92 27.16 24.64 -2.12
N ASP A 93 27.88 25.50 -2.84
CA ASP A 93 27.27 26.46 -3.76
C ASP A 93 26.98 25.82 -5.14
N ALA A 94 26.22 26.53 -6.01
CA ALA A 94 25.87 25.98 -7.32
C ALA A 94 27.09 25.81 -8.25
N GLY A 95 28.08 26.69 -8.16
CA GLY A 95 29.31 26.62 -8.96
C GLY A 95 30.11 25.37 -8.63
N GLU A 96 30.27 25.07 -7.35
CA GLU A 96 30.91 23.86 -6.84
C GLU A 96 30.05 22.61 -7.11
N THR A 97 28.73 22.72 -6.97
CA THR A 97 27.81 21.61 -7.28
C THR A 97 27.93 21.19 -8.74
N LEU A 98 28.10 22.14 -9.67
CA LEU A 98 28.32 21.86 -11.09
C LEU A 98 29.61 21.06 -11.34
N SER A 99 30.66 21.25 -10.54
CA SER A 99 31.90 20.46 -10.63
C SER A 99 31.71 18.98 -10.28
N ASN A 100 30.68 18.66 -9.49
CA ASN A 100 30.32 17.28 -9.16
C ASN A 100 29.43 16.62 -10.23
N VAL A 101 28.92 17.38 -11.19
CA VAL A 101 28.04 16.86 -12.24
C VAL A 101 28.88 16.16 -13.32
N PRO A 102 28.56 14.92 -13.69
CA PRO A 102 29.25 14.24 -14.78
C PRO A 102 29.13 15.02 -16.10
N MET A 103 30.18 14.94 -16.93
CA MET A 103 30.28 15.60 -18.24
C MET A 103 30.46 17.12 -18.19
N LEU A 104 30.47 17.74 -17.00
CA LEU A 104 30.79 19.15 -16.82
C LEU A 104 32.25 19.34 -16.41
N LYS A 105 32.80 20.48 -16.83
CA LYS A 105 34.06 21.02 -16.33
C LYS A 105 33.86 22.49 -15.99
N VAL A 106 34.15 22.83 -14.76
CA VAL A 106 34.14 24.21 -14.26
C VAL A 106 35.59 24.63 -14.09
N ASP A 107 35.99 25.68 -14.79
CA ASP A 107 37.26 26.35 -14.58
C ASP A 107 37.02 27.62 -13.77
N GLU A 108 37.37 27.59 -12.49
CA GLU A 108 37.19 28.72 -11.59
C GLU A 108 38.13 29.89 -11.90
N ASN A 109 39.28 29.63 -12.52
CA ASN A 109 40.26 30.68 -12.85
C ASN A 109 39.79 31.50 -14.05
N LEU A 110 39.29 30.83 -15.08
CA LEU A 110 38.75 31.45 -16.29
C LEU A 110 37.27 31.80 -16.17
N GLY A 111 36.61 31.38 -15.08
CA GLY A 111 35.16 31.54 -14.87
C GLY A 111 34.33 30.86 -15.95
N SER A 112 34.85 29.80 -16.58
CA SER A 112 34.22 29.16 -17.73
C SER A 112 33.63 27.81 -17.36
N ILE A 113 32.45 27.51 -17.91
CA ILE A 113 31.77 26.23 -17.72
C ILE A 113 31.67 25.56 -19.09
N SER A 114 32.12 24.33 -19.19
CA SER A 114 32.15 23.57 -20.44
C SER A 114 31.54 22.18 -20.27
N ILE A 115 30.98 21.66 -21.36
CA ILE A 115 30.46 20.29 -21.48
C ILE A 115 31.43 19.52 -22.36
N ILE A 116 31.79 18.30 -21.97
CA ILE A 116 32.67 17.44 -22.75
C ILE A 116 32.06 17.19 -24.14
N GLY A 117 32.82 17.52 -25.20
CA GLY A 117 32.41 17.34 -26.60
C GLY A 117 31.56 18.47 -27.18
N LYS A 118 31.32 19.55 -26.42
CA LYS A 118 30.60 20.74 -26.88
C LYS A 118 31.51 21.95 -26.98
N SER A 119 31.29 22.76 -28.01
CA SER A 119 32.13 23.92 -28.33
C SER A 119 31.72 25.16 -27.55
N THR A 120 30.42 25.29 -27.26
CA THR A 120 29.84 26.43 -26.56
C THR A 120 28.79 25.93 -25.58
N VAL A 121 28.70 26.55 -24.41
CA VAL A 121 27.70 26.22 -23.41
C VAL A 121 26.95 27.46 -23.00
N ASN A 122 25.63 27.38 -22.99
CA ASN A 122 24.79 28.40 -22.41
C ASN A 122 24.12 27.86 -21.14
N VAL A 123 24.00 28.72 -20.13
CA VAL A 123 23.36 28.39 -18.86
C VAL A 123 21.97 29.02 -18.84
N MET A 124 21.00 28.26 -18.35
CA MET A 124 19.66 28.72 -18.05
C MET A 124 19.29 28.34 -16.63
N ILE A 125 18.30 29.01 -16.07
CA ILE A 125 17.77 28.70 -14.75
C ILE A 125 16.26 28.69 -14.85
N ASN A 126 15.66 27.58 -14.44
CA ASN A 126 14.21 27.38 -14.55
C ASN A 126 13.71 27.63 -15.99
N GLY A 127 14.48 27.21 -16.98
CA GLY A 127 14.17 27.38 -18.40
C GLY A 127 14.40 28.78 -18.98
N LYS A 128 14.91 29.74 -18.20
CA LYS A 128 15.23 31.10 -18.66
C LYS A 128 16.73 31.25 -18.90
N MET A 129 17.11 31.73 -20.09
CA MET A 129 18.51 31.95 -20.46
C MET A 129 19.15 33.00 -19.56
N LEU A 130 20.35 32.71 -19.08
CA LEU A 130 21.14 33.63 -18.29
C LEU A 130 22.15 34.34 -19.21
N ASN A 131 22.02 35.66 -19.35
CA ASN A 131 22.91 36.48 -20.17
C ASN A 131 24.16 36.91 -19.39
N LEU A 132 24.76 35.98 -18.64
CA LEU A 132 25.99 36.20 -17.88
C LEU A 132 27.08 35.27 -18.42
N SER A 133 28.32 35.75 -18.40
CA SER A 133 29.48 34.99 -18.86
C SER A 133 30.67 35.17 -17.92
N GLY A 134 31.59 34.21 -17.93
CA GLY A 134 32.84 34.30 -17.18
C GLY A 134 32.63 34.39 -15.67
N THR A 135 33.41 35.25 -15.02
CA THR A 135 33.38 35.47 -13.57
C THR A 135 32.02 35.95 -13.05
N ALA A 136 31.28 36.74 -13.84
CA ALA A 136 29.95 37.22 -13.42
C ALA A 136 28.93 36.08 -13.29
N LEU A 137 28.99 35.11 -14.22
CA LEU A 137 28.18 33.89 -14.15
C LEU A 137 28.55 33.06 -12.93
N LEU A 138 29.86 32.85 -12.70
CA LEU A 138 30.32 32.05 -11.57
C LEU A 138 29.92 32.70 -10.23
N ASN A 139 30.08 34.00 -10.06
CA ASN A 139 29.66 34.72 -8.85
C ASN A 139 28.15 34.61 -8.61
N TYR A 140 27.35 34.68 -9.67
CA TYR A 140 25.92 34.50 -9.58
C TYR A 140 25.56 33.07 -9.13
N LEU A 141 26.21 32.05 -9.71
CA LEU A 141 26.01 30.65 -9.31
C LEU A 141 26.47 30.41 -7.86
N LYS A 142 27.57 31.00 -7.42
CA LYS A 142 28.05 30.93 -6.03
C LYS A 142 27.08 31.55 -5.02
N SER A 143 26.20 32.47 -5.45
CA SER A 143 25.15 33.02 -4.60
C SER A 143 23.99 32.06 -4.34
N ILE A 144 23.86 31.01 -5.17
CA ILE A 144 22.81 30.00 -5.06
C ILE A 144 23.37 28.83 -4.26
N ARG A 145 22.70 28.46 -3.18
CA ARG A 145 23.06 27.27 -2.41
C ARG A 145 22.48 26.01 -3.04
N SER A 146 23.21 24.90 -2.91
CA SER A 146 22.81 23.57 -3.37
C SER A 146 21.44 23.13 -2.87
N GLU A 147 21.05 23.50 -1.65
CA GLU A 147 19.74 23.16 -1.08
C GLU A 147 18.55 23.77 -1.84
N ASN A 148 18.79 24.85 -2.59
CA ASN A 148 17.78 25.52 -3.40
C ASN A 148 17.73 24.95 -4.84
N ILE A 149 18.53 23.93 -5.15
CA ILE A 149 18.63 23.32 -6.47
C ILE A 149 18.10 21.89 -6.39
N SER A 150 16.98 21.60 -7.06
CA SER A 150 16.44 20.24 -7.04
C SER A 150 17.17 19.28 -8.00
N LYS A 151 17.59 19.82 -9.15
CA LYS A 151 18.27 19.06 -10.21
C LYS A 151 19.06 20.00 -11.12
N ILE A 152 20.07 19.44 -11.77
CA ILE A 152 20.85 20.06 -12.83
C ILE A 152 20.68 19.19 -14.07
N GLU A 153 20.34 19.81 -15.20
CA GLU A 153 20.14 19.13 -16.47
C GLU A 153 21.25 19.53 -17.45
N VAL A 154 22.06 18.55 -17.85
CA VAL A 154 23.08 18.72 -18.90
C VAL A 154 22.48 18.24 -20.21
N ILE A 155 22.11 19.18 -21.06
CA ILE A 155 21.45 18.93 -22.34
C ILE A 155 22.51 18.97 -23.43
N THR A 156 22.83 17.80 -23.98
CA THR A 156 23.82 17.65 -25.06
C THR A 156 23.18 17.77 -26.44
N THR A 157 21.86 17.64 -26.54
CA THR A 157 21.12 17.81 -27.81
C THR A 157 19.96 18.77 -27.59
N PRO A 158 20.22 20.08 -27.52
CA PRO A 158 19.16 21.04 -27.28
C PRO A 158 18.29 21.24 -28.54
N PRO A 159 17.08 21.82 -28.38
CA PRO A 159 16.18 22.04 -29.51
C PRO A 159 16.74 23.08 -30.48
N SER A 160 16.25 23.07 -31.72
CA SER A 160 16.73 23.93 -32.83
C SER A 160 16.75 25.43 -32.52
N LYS A 161 15.90 25.91 -31.60
CA LYS A 161 15.91 27.31 -31.15
C LYS A 161 17.22 27.74 -30.46
N TYR A 162 17.98 26.80 -29.89
CA TYR A 162 19.23 27.06 -29.17
C TYR A 162 20.46 26.51 -29.92
N GLU A 163 20.31 25.42 -30.69
CA GLU A 163 21.39 24.87 -31.54
C GLU A 163 21.80 25.77 -32.71
N ALA A 164 21.07 26.86 -32.99
CA ALA A 164 21.40 27.78 -34.08
C ALA A 164 22.81 28.40 -33.97
N GLN A 165 23.45 28.33 -32.80
CA GLN A 165 24.81 28.81 -32.55
C GLN A 165 25.92 27.78 -32.89
N GLY A 166 25.57 26.56 -33.34
CA GLY A 166 26.52 25.50 -33.68
C GLY A 166 26.47 24.31 -32.71
N ASN A 167 27.59 23.59 -32.53
CA ASN A 167 27.71 22.44 -31.61
C ASN A 167 27.65 22.89 -30.13
N SER A 168 26.48 23.37 -29.72
CA SER A 168 26.25 23.94 -28.40
C SER A 168 25.73 22.90 -27.41
N GLY A 169 25.92 23.18 -26.12
CA GLY A 169 25.29 22.47 -25.03
C GLY A 169 24.53 23.44 -24.13
N LEU A 170 23.54 22.93 -23.41
CA LEU A 170 22.78 23.72 -22.44
C LEU A 170 22.86 23.10 -21.05
N ILE A 171 22.94 23.96 -20.04
CA ILE A 171 22.86 23.60 -18.62
C ILE A 171 21.64 24.31 -18.03
N ASN A 172 20.78 23.58 -17.32
CA ASN A 172 19.59 24.10 -16.64
C ASN A 172 19.54 23.67 -15.18
#